data_AF-A0A2V6Z7A5-F1
#
_entry.id   AF-A0A2V6Z7A5-F1
#
_cell.length_a   1.000
_cell.length_b   1.000
_cell.length_c   1.000
_cell.angle_alpha   90.00
_cell.angle_beta   90.00
_cell.angle_gamma   90.00
#
_symmetry.space_group_name_H-M   'P 1'
#
loop_
_entity.id
_entity.type
_entity.pdbx_description
1 polymer ?
#
loop_
_entity_poly.entity_id
_entity_poly.type
_entity_poly.pdbx_seq_one_letter_code
_entity_poly.pdbx_strand_id
1 'polypeptide(L)'
;MGVLGGLAFGTVAAARWQRALAQPVCTLTPEQIEGPFYLDQAPMREAISEGKPGVPLQLIFRVLDSASCAPIPKAAVDVWQCDALGIYSGYEGVAIAPRHVEPVDDKTFLRGTQLTDAAGGVRFRTIYP
;
A
#
# COMPACT_ATOMS: atom_id res chain seq x y z
N MET A 1 -72.30 29.21 33.05
CA MET A 1 -71.27 30.01 32.35
C MET A 1 -69.91 29.60 32.90
N GLY A 2 -69.18 28.74 32.19
CA GLY A 2 -67.86 28.26 32.60
C GLY A 2 -67.21 27.50 31.45
N VAL A 3 -66.29 28.17 30.75
CA VAL A 3 -65.56 27.66 29.59
C VAL A 3 -64.28 26.99 30.10
N LEU A 4 -64.06 25.72 29.76
CA LEU A 4 -62.76 25.06 29.95
C LEU A 4 -62.10 24.88 28.59
N GLY A 5 -61.10 25.72 28.32
CA GLY A 5 -60.25 25.66 27.13
C GLY A 5 -59.17 24.59 27.28
N GLY A 6 -59.09 23.68 26.30
CA GLY A 6 -58.03 22.68 26.21
C GLY A 6 -56.81 23.23 25.47
N LEU A 7 -55.63 23.13 26.10
CA LEU A 7 -54.34 23.39 25.47
C LEU A 7 -53.88 22.12 24.73
N ALA A 8 -53.79 22.18 23.41
CA ALA A 8 -53.19 21.13 22.61
C ALA A 8 -51.66 21.31 22.60
N PHE A 9 -50.93 20.33 23.15
CA PHE A 9 -49.47 20.25 23.03
C PHE A 9 -49.13 19.61 21.67
N GLY A 10 -48.66 20.42 20.72
CA GLY A 10 -48.13 19.94 19.45
C GLY A 10 -46.73 19.34 19.63
N THR A 11 -46.53 18.09 19.22
CA THR A 11 -45.20 17.46 19.18
C THR A 11 -44.41 18.00 17.98
N VAL A 12 -43.33 18.73 18.25
CA VAL A 12 -42.36 19.10 17.21
C VAL A 12 -41.48 17.89 16.92
N ALA A 13 -41.68 17.25 15.76
CA ALA A 13 -40.80 16.20 15.30
C ALA A 13 -39.45 16.81 14.88
N ALA A 14 -38.38 16.51 15.61
CA ALA A 14 -37.04 16.91 15.24
C ALA A 14 -36.60 16.16 13.97
N ALA A 15 -36.47 16.89 12.86
CA ALA A 15 -35.91 16.34 11.63
C ALA A 15 -34.43 15.98 11.85
N ARG A 16 -34.13 14.69 11.71
CA ARG A 16 -32.78 14.14 11.83
C ARG A 16 -32.05 14.37 10.52
N TRP A 17 -31.19 15.38 10.47
CA TRP A 17 -30.27 15.56 9.34
C TRP A 17 -29.20 14.46 9.40
N GLN A 18 -29.43 13.36 8.69
CA GLN A 18 -28.38 12.41 8.39
C GLN A 18 -27.44 13.09 7.38
N ARG A 19 -26.32 13.63 7.86
CA ARG A 19 -25.20 13.97 6.99
C ARG A 19 -24.75 12.68 6.31
N ALA A 20 -25.05 12.54 5.02
CA ALA A 20 -24.35 11.57 4.20
C ALA A 20 -22.86 11.93 4.26
N LEU A 21 -22.04 11.05 4.85
CA LEU A 21 -20.60 11.19 4.76
C LEU A 21 -20.24 11.04 3.28
N ALA A 22 -19.59 12.06 2.70
CA ALA A 22 -19.02 11.93 1.38
C ALA A 22 -18.12 10.70 1.38
N GLN A 23 -18.37 9.74 0.48
CA GLN A 23 -17.48 8.61 0.36
C GLN A 23 -16.09 9.13 -0.04
N PRO A 24 -15.00 8.66 0.59
CA PRO A 24 -13.67 8.98 0.12
C PRO A 24 -13.59 8.66 -1.37
N VAL A 25 -13.04 9.58 -2.16
CA VAL A 25 -12.80 9.34 -3.58
C VAL A 25 -11.39 8.79 -3.71
N CYS A 26 -11.29 7.54 -4.13
CA CYS A 26 -10.02 6.89 -4.48
C CYS A 26 -10.09 6.54 -5.96
N THR A 27 -8.99 6.74 -6.67
CA THR A 27 -8.86 6.36 -8.08
C THR A 27 -7.97 5.12 -8.16
N LEU A 28 -8.29 4.22 -9.09
CA LEU A 28 -7.45 3.05 -9.35
C LEU A 28 -6.03 3.49 -9.73
N THR A 29 -5.03 2.98 -9.04
CA THR A 29 -3.62 3.19 -9.39
C THR A 29 -3.33 2.50 -10.72
N PRO A 30 -2.66 3.17 -11.68
CA PRO A 30 -2.32 2.55 -12.96
C PRO A 30 -1.34 1.38 -12.77
N GLU A 31 -1.48 0.36 -13.61
CA GLU A 31 -0.55 -0.75 -13.69
C GLU A 31 0.67 -0.40 -14.55
N GLN A 32 1.82 -1.02 -14.25
CA GLN A 32 3.03 -1.01 -15.07
C GLN A 32 3.54 -2.43 -15.28
N ILE A 33 4.43 -2.62 -16.27
CA ILE A 33 5.08 -3.91 -16.49
C ILE A 33 5.97 -4.29 -15.28
N GLU A 34 6.01 -5.58 -14.94
CA GLU A 34 6.82 -6.12 -13.84
C GLU A 34 8.34 -6.00 -14.11
N GLY A 35 8.74 -6.19 -15.36
CA GLY A 35 10.15 -6.23 -15.76
C GLY A 35 10.84 -7.57 -15.45
N PRO A 36 12.10 -7.75 -15.87
CA PRO A 36 12.75 -9.05 -15.89
C PRO A 36 13.42 -9.46 -14.56
N PHE A 37 13.30 -8.65 -13.51
CA PHE A 37 14.06 -8.82 -12.27
C PHE A 37 13.19 -9.15 -11.04
N TYR A 38 11.92 -9.44 -11.21
CA TYR A 38 11.08 -9.96 -10.13
C TYR A 38 11.51 -11.38 -9.74
N LEU A 39 11.46 -11.68 -8.44
CA LEU A 39 11.77 -13.00 -7.88
C LEU A 39 10.74 -13.34 -6.79
N ASP A 40 10.05 -14.47 -6.93
CA ASP A 40 8.96 -14.93 -6.04
C ASP A 40 9.44 -15.49 -4.68
N GLN A 41 10.66 -15.14 -4.28
CA GLN A 41 11.32 -15.65 -3.07
C GLN A 41 11.87 -14.52 -2.20
N ALA A 42 11.23 -13.35 -2.27
CA ALA A 42 11.57 -12.22 -1.42
C ALA A 42 11.29 -12.56 0.06
N PRO A 43 12.23 -12.29 0.97
CA PRO A 43 12.02 -12.55 2.39
C PRO A 43 10.98 -11.58 3.00
N MET A 44 10.19 -12.08 3.96
CA MET A 44 9.23 -11.27 4.71
C MET A 44 9.98 -10.36 5.71
N ARG A 45 10.16 -9.08 5.39
CA ARG A 45 10.90 -8.12 6.24
C ARG A 45 10.59 -6.66 5.89
N GLU A 46 10.68 -5.80 6.89
CA GLU A 46 10.57 -4.35 6.71
C GLU A 46 11.87 -3.70 6.22
N ALA A 47 13.01 -4.06 6.83
CA ALA A 47 14.31 -3.49 6.46
C ALA A 47 14.93 -4.32 5.33
N ILE A 48 14.95 -3.75 4.12
CA ILE A 48 15.37 -4.48 2.92
C ILE A 48 16.77 -4.09 2.44
N SER A 49 17.40 -3.04 3.00
CA SER A 49 18.67 -2.54 2.46
C SER A 49 19.86 -3.50 2.54
N GLU A 50 19.89 -4.41 3.52
CA GLU A 50 21.02 -5.31 3.80
C GLU A 50 22.39 -4.59 3.83
N GLY A 51 22.42 -3.35 4.30
CA GLY A 51 23.66 -2.56 4.38
C GLY A 51 24.14 -1.99 3.05
N LYS A 52 23.38 -2.09 1.96
CA LYS A 52 23.71 -1.39 0.70
C LYS A 52 23.84 0.13 0.94
N PRO A 53 24.90 0.77 0.42
CA PRO A 53 25.09 2.20 0.57
C PRO A 53 24.06 2.97 -0.27
N GLY A 54 23.58 4.10 0.26
CA GLY A 54 22.64 4.97 -0.44
C GLY A 54 21.96 5.95 0.52
N VAL A 55 21.06 6.78 -0.03
CA VAL A 55 20.24 7.70 0.77
C VAL A 55 19.10 6.92 1.41
N PRO A 56 18.95 6.88 2.76
CA PRO A 56 17.86 6.13 3.40
C PRO A 56 16.47 6.62 2.96
N LEU A 57 15.57 5.70 2.68
CA LEU A 57 14.19 5.95 2.27
C LEU A 57 13.22 5.11 3.11
N GLN A 58 12.19 5.76 3.66
CA GLN A 58 11.03 5.07 4.20
C GLN A 58 9.92 5.05 3.16
N LEU A 59 9.58 3.86 2.69
CA LEU A 59 8.53 3.65 1.71
C LEU A 59 7.28 3.12 2.44
N ILE A 60 6.18 3.83 2.32
CA ILE A 60 4.92 3.51 3.02
C ILE A 60 3.84 3.38 1.96
N PHE A 61 3.17 2.23 1.92
CA PHE A 61 2.02 2.01 1.06
C PHE A 61 0.75 1.91 1.90
N ARG A 62 -0.37 2.32 1.30
CA ARG A 62 -1.71 2.01 1.78
C ARG A 62 -2.50 1.38 0.65
N VAL A 63 -2.90 0.14 0.83
CA VAL A 63 -3.66 -0.64 -0.14
C VAL A 63 -5.14 -0.53 0.18
N LEU A 64 -5.90 0.00 -0.76
CA LEU A 64 -7.34 0.23 -0.65
C LEU A 64 -8.05 -0.44 -1.83
N ASP A 65 -9.28 -0.87 -1.60
CA ASP A 65 -10.20 -1.27 -2.66
C ASP A 65 -10.67 -0.02 -3.45
N SER A 66 -10.57 -0.04 -4.77
CA SER A 66 -10.87 1.16 -5.58
C SER A 66 -12.37 1.47 -5.68
N ALA A 67 -13.25 0.51 -5.44
CA ALA A 67 -14.70 0.69 -5.54
C ALA A 67 -15.29 1.26 -4.23
N SER A 68 -14.78 0.82 -3.08
CA SER A 68 -15.28 1.14 -1.74
C SER A 68 -14.36 2.06 -0.93
N CYS A 69 -13.12 2.26 -1.37
CA CYS A 69 -12.04 2.91 -0.60
C CYS A 69 -11.73 2.22 0.75
N ALA A 70 -12.23 1.01 0.97
CA ALA A 70 -11.96 0.27 2.19
C ALA A 70 -10.51 -0.24 2.20
N PRO A 71 -9.80 -0.20 3.34
CA PRO A 71 -8.48 -0.79 3.44
C PRO A 71 -8.50 -2.31 3.23
N ILE A 72 -7.50 -2.84 2.54
CA ILE A 72 -7.35 -4.28 2.30
C ILE A 72 -6.30 -4.82 3.29
N PRO A 73 -6.69 -5.57 4.33
CA PRO A 73 -5.75 -6.19 5.25
C PRO A 73 -5.16 -7.48 4.67
N LYS A 74 -3.95 -7.83 5.12
CA LYS A 74 -3.22 -9.06 4.73
C LYS A 74 -2.93 -9.19 3.23
N ALA A 75 -3.00 -8.12 2.46
CA ALA A 75 -2.48 -8.10 1.10
C ALA A 75 -0.94 -8.17 1.14
N ALA A 76 -0.36 -9.06 0.34
CA ALA A 76 1.08 -9.09 0.14
C ALA A 76 1.50 -7.91 -0.73
N VAL A 77 2.51 -7.17 -0.26
CA VAL A 77 3.16 -6.11 -1.01
C VAL A 77 4.62 -6.52 -1.16
N ASP A 78 5.04 -6.75 -2.40
CA ASP A 78 6.40 -7.06 -2.74
C ASP A 78 7.10 -5.82 -3.27
N VAL A 79 8.29 -5.55 -2.75
CA VAL A 79 9.15 -4.46 -3.21
C VAL A 79 10.48 -5.07 -3.63
N TRP A 80 10.91 -4.75 -4.85
CA TRP A 80 12.25 -5.02 -5.36
C TRP A 80 12.76 -3.78 -6.09
N GLN A 81 14.06 -3.51 -5.95
CA GLN A 81 14.72 -2.40 -6.64
C GLN A 81 16.22 -2.68 -6.81
N CYS A 82 16.89 -1.90 -7.65
CA CYS A 82 18.35 -1.85 -7.69
C CYS A 82 18.93 -1.12 -6.47
N ASP A 83 20.22 -1.36 -6.23
CA ASP A 83 21.04 -0.47 -5.40
C ASP A 83 21.37 0.84 -6.14
N ALA A 84 22.03 1.76 -5.44
CA ALA A 84 22.37 3.10 -5.96
C ALA A 84 23.32 3.10 -7.17
N LEU A 85 23.83 1.93 -7.60
CA LEU A 85 24.62 1.75 -8.82
C LEU A 85 23.84 1.08 -9.95
N GLY A 86 22.55 0.81 -9.76
CA GLY A 86 21.71 0.15 -10.75
C GLY A 86 21.78 -1.39 -10.74
N ILE A 87 22.34 -2.01 -9.70
CA ILE A 87 22.50 -3.46 -9.62
C ILE A 87 21.35 -4.11 -8.85
N TYR A 88 20.73 -5.15 -9.44
CA TYR A 88 19.69 -5.96 -8.80
C TYR A 88 20.29 -7.19 -8.12
N SER A 89 19.84 -7.50 -6.90
CA SER A 89 20.16 -8.75 -6.21
C SER A 89 19.61 -9.96 -6.99
N GLY A 90 20.34 -11.06 -7.02
CA GLY A 90 20.10 -12.18 -7.94
C GLY A 90 20.76 -12.00 -9.30
N TYR A 91 21.26 -10.81 -9.65
CA TYR A 91 21.74 -10.49 -11.00
C TYR A 91 23.07 -9.74 -11.03
N GLU A 92 23.85 -9.81 -9.94
CA GLU A 92 25.17 -9.16 -9.91
C GLU A 92 26.10 -9.73 -11.00
N GLY A 93 26.80 -8.85 -11.73
CA GLY A 93 27.75 -9.26 -12.76
C GLY A 93 27.12 -9.73 -14.08
N VAL A 94 25.80 -9.66 -14.23
CA VAL A 94 25.11 -9.95 -15.49
C VAL A 94 25.10 -8.71 -16.38
N ALA A 95 25.71 -8.79 -17.56
CA ALA A 95 25.49 -7.80 -18.61
C ALA A 95 24.07 -7.97 -19.15
N ILE A 96 23.30 -6.86 -19.22
CA ILE A 96 21.92 -6.86 -19.72
C ILE A 96 21.86 -7.56 -21.08
N ALA A 97 21.36 -8.80 -21.10
CA ALA A 97 21.19 -9.60 -22.29
C ALA A 97 19.77 -9.37 -22.84
N PRO A 98 19.55 -9.46 -24.17
CA PRO A 98 18.23 -9.27 -24.78
C PRO A 98 17.22 -10.41 -24.49
N ARG A 99 17.49 -11.26 -23.50
CA ARG A 99 16.67 -12.42 -23.13
C ARG A 99 16.54 -12.51 -21.60
N HIS A 100 15.52 -13.23 -21.15
CA HIS A 100 15.37 -13.66 -19.76
C HIS A 100 16.69 -14.27 -19.25
N VAL A 101 17.12 -13.83 -18.07
CA VAL A 101 18.27 -14.38 -17.38
C VAL A 101 17.74 -14.94 -16.07
N GLU A 102 18.09 -16.19 -15.76
CA GLU A 102 17.83 -16.75 -14.44
C GLU A 102 18.73 -16.07 -13.41
N PRO A 103 18.28 -15.87 -12.15
CA PRO A 103 19.15 -15.34 -11.12
C PRO A 103 20.44 -16.17 -10.99
N VAL A 104 21.56 -15.48 -10.89
CA VAL A 104 22.92 -16.05 -10.87
C VAL A 104 23.49 -16.18 -9.46
N ASP A 105 22.84 -15.57 -8.47
CA ASP A 105 23.15 -15.70 -7.05
C ASP A 105 21.87 -15.71 -6.19
N ASP A 106 22.02 -15.99 -4.90
CA ASP A 106 20.94 -16.08 -3.92
C ASP A 106 20.78 -14.80 -3.07
N LYS A 107 21.42 -13.70 -3.49
CA LYS A 107 21.34 -12.44 -2.75
C LYS A 107 19.94 -11.89 -2.83
N THR A 108 19.50 -11.26 -1.75
CA THR A 108 18.14 -10.71 -1.65
C THR A 108 18.09 -9.25 -1.23
N PHE A 109 19.23 -8.55 -1.18
CA PHE A 109 19.22 -7.12 -0.81
C PHE A 109 18.23 -6.34 -1.67
N LEU A 110 17.60 -5.36 -1.04
CA LEU A 110 16.58 -4.49 -1.62
C LEU A 110 15.36 -5.23 -2.18
N ARG A 111 15.11 -6.45 -1.68
CA ARG A 111 13.87 -7.22 -1.86
C ARG A 111 13.21 -7.47 -0.52
N GLY A 112 11.88 -7.38 -0.48
CA GLY A 112 11.10 -7.82 0.67
C GLY A 112 9.61 -7.83 0.43
N THR A 113 8.96 -8.71 1.18
CA THR A 113 7.50 -8.85 1.24
C THR A 113 7.02 -8.33 2.60
N GLN A 114 5.89 -7.63 2.61
CA GLN A 114 5.15 -7.28 3.84
C GLN A 114 3.66 -7.55 3.61
N LEU A 115 2.96 -7.94 4.67
CA LEU A 115 1.50 -8.03 4.67
C LEU A 115 0.90 -6.74 5.22
N THR A 116 -0.14 -6.21 4.56
CA THR A 116 -0.85 -5.02 5.04
C THR A 116 -1.53 -5.25 6.39
N ASP A 117 -1.48 -4.23 7.24
CA ASP A 117 -2.19 -4.21 8.52
C ASP A 117 -3.71 -4.02 8.35
N ALA A 118 -4.44 -3.93 9.47
CA ALA A 118 -5.89 -3.72 9.47
C ALA A 118 -6.34 -2.41 8.79
N ALA A 119 -5.44 -1.43 8.66
CA ALA A 119 -5.65 -0.17 7.97
C ALA A 119 -5.04 -0.16 6.54
N GLY A 120 -4.73 -1.34 5.99
CA GLY A 120 -4.17 -1.51 4.65
C GLY A 120 -2.74 -1.02 4.52
N GLY A 121 -2.05 -0.74 5.63
CA GLY A 121 -0.73 -0.13 5.65
C GLY A 121 0.41 -1.15 5.62
N VAL A 122 1.48 -0.84 4.87
CA VAL A 122 2.81 -1.47 5.01
C VAL A 122 3.91 -0.43 4.98
N ARG A 123 5.05 -0.78 5.56
CA ARG A 123 6.26 0.06 5.56
C ARG A 123 7.45 -0.77 5.13
N PHE A 124 8.39 -0.14 4.44
CA PHE A 124 9.73 -0.63 4.15
C PHE A 124 10.77 0.42 4.51
N ARG A 125 11.92 -0.03 5.02
CA ARG A 125 13.14 0.77 5.19
C ARG A 125 14.15 0.32 4.14
N THR A 126 14.41 1.20 3.19
CA THR A 126 15.25 0.93 2.00
C THR A 126 16.21 2.11 1.76
N ILE A 127 16.87 2.14 0.60
CA ILE A 127 17.60 3.29 0.08
C ILE A 127 16.91 3.81 -1.19
N TYR A 128 17.17 5.06 -1.56
CA TYR A 128 16.78 5.58 -2.87
C TYR A 128 17.50 4.78 -3.98
N PRO A 129 16.76 4.19 -4.95
CA PRO A 129 17.35 3.41 -6.05
C PRO A 129 18.17 4.26 -7.01
#